data_AF-A0A2P2JB22-F1
#
_entry.id   AF-A0A2P2JB22-F1
#
_cell.length_a   1.000
_cell.length_b   1.000
_cell.length_c   1.000
_cell.angle_alpha   90.00
_cell.angle_beta   90.00
_cell.angle_gamma   90.00
#
_symmetry.space_group_name_H-M   'P 1'
#
loop_
_entity.id
_entity.type
_entity.pdbx_description
1 polymer ?
#
loop_
_entity_poly.entity_id
_entity_poly.type
_entity_poly.pdbx_seq_one_letter_code
_entity_poly.pdbx_strand_id
1 'polypeptide(L)'
;MWMPVSQMWTNFLNPENIKGLSVVSMLLAMIGNGLMIPRALFIRDFMWFTASTWASLFYGYGNILCMYCFNTISGEFFWAATIGLISWIGMAFWRDTVVHGYSSPLRSLKNLVFGS
;
A
#
# COMPACT_ATOMS: atom_id res chain seq x y z
N MET A 1 9.95 -4.02 -8.56
CA MET A 1 10.80 -3.18 -7.68
C MET A 1 10.93 -3.88 -6.34
N TRP A 2 12.06 -4.56 -6.09
CA TRP A 2 12.18 -5.52 -4.97
C TRP A 2 12.76 -4.93 -3.68
N MET A 3 13.28 -3.70 -3.72
CA MET A 3 13.91 -3.05 -2.56
C MET A 3 12.99 -2.94 -1.32
N PRO A 4 11.70 -2.57 -1.43
CA PRO A 4 10.78 -2.59 -0.28
C PRO A 4 10.66 -3.96 0.39
N VAL A 5 10.74 -5.02 -0.42
CA VAL A 5 10.55 -6.41 0.00
C VAL A 5 11.76 -6.89 0.77
N SER A 6 12.95 -6.65 0.21
CA SER A 6 14.19 -7.01 0.88
C SER A 6 14.38 -6.22 2.17
N GLN A 7 13.96 -4.95 2.21
CA GLN A 7 13.98 -4.15 3.44
C GLN A 7 13.01 -4.70 4.49
N MET A 8 11.74 -4.94 4.14
CA MET A 8 10.76 -5.54 5.07
C MET A 8 11.24 -6.89 5.59
N TRP A 9 11.77 -7.74 4.71
CA TRP A 9 12.28 -9.06 5.07
C TRP A 9 13.49 -8.98 6.01
N THR A 10 14.42 -8.05 5.76
CA THR A 10 15.58 -7.83 6.63
C THR A 10 15.16 -7.33 8.01
N ASN A 11 14.17 -6.43 8.06
CA ASN A 11 13.59 -5.94 9.31
C ASN A 11 12.90 -7.06 10.08
N PHE A 12 12.18 -7.94 9.39
CA PHE A 12 11.54 -9.11 9.99
C PHE A 12 12.57 -10.08 10.61
N LEU A 13 13.70 -10.31 9.94
CA LEU A 13 14.77 -11.17 10.45
C LEU A 13 15.58 -10.52 11.59
N ASN A 14 15.72 -9.19 11.59
CA ASN A 14 16.53 -8.44 12.55
C ASN A 14 15.67 -7.41 13.32
N PRO A 15 14.96 -7.83 14.38
CA PRO A 15 14.01 -6.97 15.09
C PRO A 15 14.62 -5.77 15.82
N GLU A 16 15.94 -5.76 16.02
CA GLU A 16 16.63 -4.60 16.59
C GLU A 16 16.53 -3.36 15.68
N ASN A 17 16.53 -3.55 14.36
CA ASN A 17 16.37 -2.48 13.38
C ASN A 17 14.97 -1.83 13.47
N ILE A 18 13.96 -2.61 13.86
CA ILE A 18 12.57 -2.15 13.95
C ILE A 18 12.35 -1.23 15.16
N LYS A 19 13.11 -1.41 16.25
CA LYS A 19 12.97 -0.58 17.46
C LYS A 19 13.34 0.89 17.21
N GLY A 20 14.23 1.16 16.25
CA GLY A 20 14.60 2.53 15.85
C GLY A 20 13.69 3.14 14.79
N LEU A 21 12.74 2.38 14.24
CA LEU A 21 11.87 2.84 13.17
C LEU A 21 10.66 3.61 13.72
N SER A 22 10.38 4.77 13.14
CA SER A 22 9.21 5.57 13.51
C SER A 22 7.96 5.06 12.83
N VAL A 23 6.96 4.71 13.65
CA VAL A 23 5.62 4.30 13.22
C VAL A 23 4.96 5.37 12.34
N VAL A 24 5.13 6.64 12.72
CA VAL A 24 4.55 7.79 12.01
C VAL A 24 5.16 7.93 10.62
N SER A 25 6.47 7.69 10.49
CA SER A 25 7.15 7.72 9.19
C SER A 25 6.66 6.59 8.27
N MET A 26 6.42 5.40 8.81
CA MET A 26 5.86 4.27 8.05
C MET A 26 4.41 4.53 7.62
N LEU A 27 3.60 5.13 8.50
CA LEU A 27 2.23 5.53 8.17
C LEU A 27 2.22 6.61 7.08
N LEU A 28 3.09 7.62 7.19
CA LEU A 28 3.20 8.68 6.19
C LEU A 28 3.66 8.11 4.84
N ALA A 29 4.61 7.18 4.84
CA ALA A 29 5.04 6.48 3.64
C ALA A 29 3.89 5.65 3.03
N MET A 30 3.10 4.96 3.85
CA MET A 30 1.93 4.21 3.40
C MET A 30 0.90 5.12 2.73
N ILE A 31 0.56 6.24 3.37
CA ILE A 31 -0.42 7.23 2.87
C ILE A 31 0.11 7.91 1.61
N GLY A 32 1.34 8.41 1.61
CA GLY A 32 1.93 9.11 0.46
C GLY A 32 1.96 8.25 -0.81
N ASN A 33 2.36 6.98 -0.68
CA ASN A 33 2.30 6.03 -1.79
C ASN A 33 0.85 5.66 -2.16
N GLY A 34 -0.03 5.51 -1.17
CA GLY A 34 -1.46 5.25 -1.38
C GLY A 34 -2.17 6.36 -2.16
N LEU A 35 -1.83 7.63 -1.91
CA LEU A 35 -2.38 8.79 -2.63
C LEU A 35 -1.98 8.80 -4.11
N MET A 36 -0.88 8.16 -4.49
CA MET A 36 -0.44 8.06 -5.88
C MET A 36 -1.20 6.98 -6.68
N ILE A 37 -1.86 6.03 -6.01
CA ILE A 37 -2.60 4.93 -6.65
C ILE A 37 -3.76 5.47 -7.52
N PRO A 38 -4.66 6.36 -7.06
CA PRO A 38 -5.72 6.92 -7.89
C PRO A 38 -5.20 7.64 -9.15
N ARG A 39 -4.08 8.38 -9.01
CA ARG A 39 -3.46 9.10 -10.13
C ARG A 39 -2.92 8.13 -11.19
N ALA A 40 -2.28 7.04 -10.75
CA ALA A 40 -1.79 6.00 -11.64
C ALA A 40 -2.93 5.28 -12.37
N LEU A 41 -4.02 4.97 -11.64
CA LEU A 41 -5.22 4.34 -12.21
C LEU A 41 -5.87 5.22 -13.28
N PHE A 42 -6.03 6.51 -13.01
CA PHE A 42 -6.64 7.46 -13.94
C PHE A 42 -5.86 7.60 -15.26
N ILE A 43 -4.53 7.68 -15.19
CA ILE A 43 -3.65 7.82 -16.37
C ILE A 43 -3.41 6.47 -17.06
N ARG A 44 -3.85 5.36 -16.46
CA ARG A 44 -3.57 3.97 -16.88
C ARG A 44 -2.06 3.64 -16.90
N ASP A 45 -1.31 4.23 -15.97
CA ASP A 45 0.12 3.95 -15.82
C ASP A 45 0.35 2.73 -14.93
N PHE A 46 0.53 1.56 -15.56
CA PHE A 46 0.78 0.30 -14.87
C PHE A 46 2.09 0.31 -14.07
N MET A 47 3.14 0.97 -14.57
CA MET A 47 4.43 1.04 -13.88
C MET A 47 4.30 1.85 -12.59
N TRP A 48 3.62 3.00 -12.65
CA TRP A 48 3.39 3.84 -11.46
C TRP A 48 2.42 3.20 -10.48
N PHE A 49 1.40 2.49 -10.99
CA PHE A 49 0.43 1.76 -10.16
C PHE A 49 1.12 0.63 -9.37
N THR A 50 1.91 -0.21 -10.05
CA THR A 50 2.63 -1.31 -9.41
C THR A 50 3.66 -0.81 -8.42
N ALA A 51 4.42 0.24 -8.76
CA ALA A 51 5.39 0.87 -7.86
C ALA A 51 4.72 1.42 -6.58
N SER A 52 3.65 2.20 -6.74
CA SER A 52 2.93 2.83 -5.62
C SER A 52 2.25 1.77 -4.74
N THR A 53 1.71 0.72 -5.34
CA THR A 53 1.10 -0.41 -4.63
C THR A 53 2.15 -1.21 -3.85
N TRP A 54 3.29 -1.53 -4.47
CA TRP A 54 4.41 -2.21 -3.79
C TRP A 54 4.95 -1.39 -2.62
N ALA A 55 5.12 -0.07 -2.79
CA ALA A 55 5.60 0.80 -1.73
C ALA A 55 4.58 0.95 -0.59
N SER A 56 3.30 1.13 -0.90
CA SER A 56 2.26 1.23 0.14
C SER A 56 2.12 -0.07 0.95
N LEU A 57 2.15 -1.24 0.28
CA LEU A 57 1.97 -2.55 0.92
C LEU A 57 3.21 -3.05 1.68
N PHE A 58 4.40 -2.98 1.09
CA PHE A 58 5.58 -3.62 1.67
C PHE A 58 6.45 -2.64 2.45
N TYR A 59 6.64 -1.41 1.93
CA TYR A 59 7.42 -0.40 2.63
C TYR A 59 6.63 0.27 3.75
N GLY A 60 5.35 0.59 3.52
CA GLY A 60 4.46 1.15 4.54
C GLY A 60 3.88 0.08 5.47
N TYR A 61 2.88 -0.64 4.96
CA TYR A 61 2.11 -1.58 5.76
C TYR A 61 2.93 -2.77 6.29
N GLY A 62 3.84 -3.33 5.48
CA GLY A 62 4.71 -4.44 5.87
C GLY A 62 5.58 -4.13 7.09
N ASN A 63 6.12 -2.90 7.17
CA ASN A 63 6.87 -2.48 8.35
C ASN A 63 5.97 -2.26 9.57
N ILE A 64 4.77 -1.71 9.40
CA ILE A 64 3.78 -1.59 10.48
C ILE A 64 3.37 -2.98 11.02
N LEU A 65 3.21 -3.97 10.13
CA LEU A 65 2.93 -5.36 10.49
C LEU A 65 4.09 -5.97 11.28
N CYS A 66 5.33 -5.77 10.86
CA CYS A 66 6.49 -6.25 11.61
C CYS A 66 6.57 -5.59 13.00
N MET A 67 6.32 -4.28 13.10
CA MET A 67 6.25 -3.56 14.38
C MET A 67 5.17 -4.09 15.32
N TYR A 68 4.02 -4.49 14.77
CA TYR A 68 2.96 -5.16 15.53
C TYR A 68 3.41 -6.56 16.02
N CYS A 69 4.02 -7.37 15.15
CA CYS A 69 4.55 -8.69 15.51
C CYS A 69 5.60 -8.62 16.63
N PHE A 70 6.39 -7.55 16.69
CA PHE A 70 7.40 -7.33 17.74
C PHE A 70 6.90 -6.53 18.95
N ASN A 71 5.58 -6.33 19.10
CA ASN A 71 4.94 -5.58 20.20
C ASN A 71 5.44 -4.13 20.38
N THR A 72 5.93 -3.50 19.32
CA THR A 72 6.37 -2.09 19.35
C THR A 72 5.21 -1.11 19.18
N ILE A 73 4.05 -1.59 18.70
CA ILE A 73 2.86 -0.80 18.36
C ILE A 73 1.62 -1.33 19.10
N SER A 74 0.71 -0.43 19.49
CA SER A 74 -0.64 -0.79 19.96
C SER A 74 -1.48 -1.44 18.85
N GLY A 75 -2.19 -2.52 19.19
CA GLY A 75 -3.09 -3.20 18.25
C GLY A 75 -4.18 -2.29 17.66
N GLU A 76 -4.62 -1.27 18.40
CA GLU A 76 -5.60 -0.29 17.89
C GLU A 76 -5.06 0.50 16.70
N PHE A 77 -3.78 0.92 16.77
CA PHE A 77 -3.13 1.64 15.69
C PHE A 77 -2.96 0.75 14.45
N PHE A 78 -2.60 -0.52 14.65
CA PHE A 78 -2.49 -1.50 13.57
C PHE A 78 -3.83 -1.72 12.86
N TRP A 79 -4.92 -1.90 13.61
CA TRP A 79 -6.26 -2.06 13.03
C TRP A 79 -6.73 -0.80 12.31
N ALA A 80 -6.51 0.38 12.89
CA ALA A 80 -6.83 1.65 12.25
C ALA A 80 -6.08 1.84 10.92
N ALA A 81 -4.78 1.53 10.89
CA ALA A 81 -3.97 1.60 9.68
C ALA A 81 -4.43 0.59 8.62
N THR A 82 -4.76 -0.64 9.01
CA THR A 82 -5.28 -1.69 8.12
C THR A 82 -6.60 -1.29 7.49
N ILE A 83 -7.56 -0.84 8.31
CA ILE A 83 -8.89 -0.42 7.84
C ILE A 83 -8.76 0.80 6.93
N GLY A 84 -7.91 1.77 7.29
CA GLY A 84 -7.64 2.94 6.47
C GLY A 84 -7.07 2.58 5.09
N LEU A 85 -6.10 1.68 5.05
CA LEU A 85 -5.49 1.22 3.79
C LEU A 85 -6.50 0.50 2.89
N ILE A 86 -7.25 -0.46 3.45
CA ILE A 86 -8.26 -1.22 2.69
C ILE A 86 -9.35 -0.28 2.17
N SER A 87 -9.85 0.61 3.03
CA SER A 87 -10.86 1.60 2.65
C SER A 87 -10.35 2.53 1.55
N TRP A 88 -9.10 2.97 1.63
CA TRP A 88 -8.48 3.84 0.63
C TRP A 88 -8.35 3.15 -0.73
N ILE A 89 -7.82 1.92 -0.76
CA ILE A 89 -7.67 1.14 -1.99
C ILE A 89 -9.06 0.86 -2.60
N GLY A 90 -10.03 0.45 -1.78
CA GLY A 90 -11.40 0.22 -2.21
C GLY A 90 -12.05 1.47 -2.83
N MET A 91 -11.90 2.62 -2.18
CA MET A 91 -12.38 3.90 -2.72
C MET A 91 -11.69 4.29 -4.03
N ALA A 92 -10.38 4.08 -4.14
CA ALA A 92 -9.62 4.39 -5.35
C ALA A 92 -10.13 3.58 -6.55
N PHE A 93 -10.35 2.27 -6.37
CA PHE A 93 -10.92 1.40 -7.40
C PHE A 93 -12.37 1.74 -7.72
N TRP A 94 -13.19 2.03 -6.72
CA TRP A 94 -14.59 2.42 -6.92
C TRP A 94 -14.70 3.70 -7.76
N ARG A 95 -13.94 4.73 -7.39
CA ARG A 95 -13.93 6.01 -8.12
C ARG A 95 -13.45 5.85 -9.56
N ASP A 96 -12.42 5.05 -9.79
CA ASP A 96 -11.95 4.77 -11.15
C ASP A 96 -13.02 4.06 -12.00
N THR A 97 -13.75 3.12 -11.40
CA THR A 97 -14.86 2.40 -12.04
C THR A 97 -15.99 3.35 -12.45
N VAL A 98 -16.36 4.28 -11.58
CA VAL A 98 -17.39 5.31 -11.85
C VAL A 98 -16.97 6.24 -12.99
N VAL A 99 -15.71 6.69 -13.01
CA VAL A 99 -15.21 7.63 -14.03
C VAL A 99 -15.17 6.99 -15.41
N HIS A 100 -14.83 5.71 -15.50
CA HIS A 100 -14.74 5.00 -16.79
C HIS A 100 -16.04 4.26 -17.18
N GLY A 101 -17.09 4.31 -16.36
CA GLY A 101 -18.37 3.67 -16.64
C GLY A 101 -18.32 2.14 -16.73
N TYR A 102 -17.31 1.50 -16.11
CA TYR A 102 -17.20 0.04 -16.15
C TYR A 102 -18.19 -0.62 -15.19
N SER A 103 -18.73 -1.79 -15.58
CA SER A 103 -19.63 -2.58 -14.74
C SER A 103 -18.94 -3.26 -13.55
N SER A 104 -17.59 -3.28 -13.50
CA SER A 104 -16.83 -3.91 -12.42
C SER A 104 -15.41 -3.31 -12.25
N PRO A 105 -14.92 -3.16 -11.01
CA PRO A 105 -13.53 -2.76 -10.71
C PRO A 105 -12.47 -3.70 -11.31
N LEU A 106 -12.82 -4.98 -11.48
CA LEU A 106 -11.92 -5.98 -12.06
C LEU A 106 -11.67 -5.74 -13.56
N ARG A 107 -12.61 -5.11 -14.27
CA ARG A 107 -12.46 -4.77 -15.68
C ARG A 107 -11.51 -3.59 -15.87
N SER A 108 -11.52 -2.64 -14.94
CA SER A 108 -10.53 -1.56 -14.89
C SER A 108 -9.11 -2.12 -14.66
N LEU A 109 -8.96 -3.04 -13.71
CA LEU A 109 -7.68 -3.67 -13.41
C LEU A 109 -7.18 -4.54 -14.57
N LYS A 110 -8.08 -5.26 -15.25
CA LYS A 110 -7.77 -6.00 -16.48
C LYS A 110 -7.27 -5.07 -17.60
N ASN A 111 -7.94 -3.95 -17.83
CA ASN A 111 -7.54 -2.99 -18.85
C ASN A 111 -6.20 -2.31 -18.51
N LEU A 112 -5.89 -2.15 -17.21
CA LEU A 112 -4.60 -1.63 -16.74
C LEU A 112 -3.44 -2.62 -16.98
N VAL A 113 -3.69 -3.93 -16.79
CA VAL A 113 -2.65 -4.97 -16.92
C VAL A 113 -2.44 -5.41 -18.37
N PHE A 114 -3.53 -5.58 -19.11
CA PHE A 114 -3.48 -6.22 -20.44
C PHE A 114 -3.53 -5.25 -21.60
N GLY A 115 -3.96 -3.98 -21.38
CA GLY A 115 -4.11 -2.98 -22.43
C GLY A 115 -5.12 -3.40 -23.51
N SER A 116 -6.35 -2.87 -23.44
CA SER A 116 -7.48 -3.13 -24.37
C SER A 116 -7.72 -4.62 -24.69
#